data_AF-A0A965C003-F1
#
_entry.id   AF-A0A965C003-F1
#
_cell.length_a   1.000
_cell.length_b   1.000
_cell.length_c   1.000
_cell.angle_alpha   90.00
_cell.angle_beta   90.00
_cell.angle_gamma   90.00
#
_symmetry.space_group_name_H-M   'P 1'
#
loop_
_entity.id
_entity.type
_entity.pdbx_description
1 polymer ?
#
loop_
_entity_poly.entity_id
_entity_poly.type
_entity_poly.pdbx_seq_one_letter_code
_entity_poly.pdbx_strand_id
1 'polypeptide(L)' 'MSRRHRAEKREVLPDPKFGDIVLSRFMNVLMYDGKKSVAESIVYAAM' A
#
# COMPACT_ATOMS: atom_id res chain seq x y z
N MET A 1 12.27 3.13 18.13
CA MET A 1 11.61 4.45 18.17
C MET A 1 12.67 5.50 18.46
N SER A 2 13.04 6.32 17.47
CA SER A 2 14.14 7.27 17.66
C SER A 2 13.61 8.62 18.11
N ARG A 3 14.21 9.16 19.18
CA ARG A 3 13.90 10.48 19.74
C ARG A 3 14.72 11.60 19.07
N ARG A 4 15.69 11.27 18.21
CA ARG A 4 16.60 12.22 17.54
C ARG A 4 16.87 11.94 16.04
N HIS A 5 16.57 10.74 15.53
CA HIS A 5 16.70 10.43 14.10
C HIS A 5 15.35 10.34 13.40
N ARG A 6 15.24 11.00 12.25
CA ARG A 6 14.12 10.83 11.32
C ARG A 6 14.15 9.40 10.77
N ALA A 7 13.00 8.71 10.81
CA ALA A 7 12.87 7.41 10.17
C ALA A 7 13.03 7.56 8.65
N GLU A 8 13.78 6.66 8.04
CA GLU A 8 13.89 6.61 6.58
C GLU A 8 12.52 6.33 5.96
N LYS A 9 12.22 7.03 4.87
CA LYS A 9 10.99 6.78 4.12
C LYS A 9 11.14 5.46 3.39
N ARG A 10 10.25 4.52 3.68
CA ARG A 10 10.16 3.25 2.93
C ARG A 10 9.61 3.54 1.54
N GLU A 11 10.26 3.02 0.52
CA GLU A 11 9.74 3.07 -0.85
C GLU A 11 8.56 2.12 -1.00
N VAL A 12 7.53 2.57 -1.72
CA VAL A 12 6.34 1.78 -2.02
C VAL A 12 6.44 1.37 -3.48
N LEU A 13 6.38 0.06 -3.74
CA LEU A 13 6.35 -0.46 -5.10
C LEU A 13 5.05 -0.03 -5.80
N PRO A 14 5.10 0.31 -7.10
CA PRO A 14 3.91 0.63 -7.87
C PRO A 14 2.95 -0.56 -7.95
N ASP A 15 1.68 -0.25 -8.16
CA ASP A 15 0.64 -1.24 -8.34
C ASP A 15 0.94 -2.20 -9.51
N PRO A 16 0.80 -3.54 -9.36
CA PRO A 16 1.11 -4.48 -10.43
C PRO A 16 0.20 -4.39 -11.66
N LYS A 17 -1.02 -3.86 -11.54
CA LYS A 17 -1.98 -3.80 -12.65
C LYS A 17 -1.93 -2.47 -13.39
N PHE A 18 -1.84 -1.36 -12.66
CA PHE A 18 -1.88 -0.01 -13.23
C PHE A 18 -0.56 0.75 -13.13
N GLY A 19 0.45 0.22 -12.43
CA GLY A 19 1.74 0.89 -12.24
C GLY A 19 1.67 2.12 -11.33
N ASP A 20 0.54 2.36 -10.65
CA ASP A 20 0.31 3.57 -9.87
C ASP A 20 0.75 3.39 -8.40
N ILE A 21 1.57 4.31 -7.91
CA ILE A 21 2.05 4.37 -6.53
C ILE A 21 0.95 4.81 -5.57
N VAL A 22 0.02 5.66 -6.01
CA VAL A 22 -1.11 6.14 -5.19
C VAL A 22 -2.05 4.97 -4.89
N LEU A 23 -2.38 4.17 -5.89
CA LEU A 23 -3.23 2.99 -5.74
C LEU A 23 -2.60 1.97 -4.79
N SER A 24 -1.28 1.73 -4.92
CA SER A 24 -0.53 0.84 -4.03
C SER A 24 -0.52 1.34 -2.58
N ARG A 25 -0.36 2.65 -2.34
CA ARG A 25 -0.49 3.24 -0.99
C ARG A 25 -1.91 3.08 -0.44
N PHE A 26 -2.92 3.29 -1.27
CA PHE A 26 -4.32 3.13 -0.86
C PHE A 26 -4.62 1.68 -0.44
N MET A 27 -4.20 0.70 -1.25
CA MET A 27 -4.32 -0.71 -0.89
C MET A 27 -3.61 -1.06 0.42
N ASN A 28 -2.41 -0.54 0.65
CA ASN A 28 -1.68 -0.79 1.90
C ASN A 28 -2.38 -0.21 3.14
N VAL A 29 -3.16 0.87 2.99
CA VAL A 29 -3.96 1.45 4.08
C VAL A 29 -5.28 0.69 4.29
N LEU A 30 -5.90 0.23 3.20
CA LEU A 30 -7.15 -0.54 3.24
C LEU A 30 -6.94 -1.98 3.72
N MET A 31 -5.74 -2.53 3.50
CA MET A 31 -5.38 -3.89 3.88
C MET A 31 -5.47 -4.12 5.39
N TYR A 32 -6.36 -5.04 5.79
CA TYR A 32 -6.47 -5.51 7.16
C TYR A 32 -5.73 -6.85 7.34
N ASP A 33 -5.02 -7.01 8.46
CA ASP A 33 -4.38 -8.28 8.84
C ASP A 33 -3.39 -8.83 7.79
N GLY A 34 -2.76 -7.93 7.01
CA GLY A 34 -1.81 -8.31 5.95
C GLY A 34 -2.43 -9.00 4.73
N LYS A 35 -3.77 -8.99 4.59
CA LYS A 35 -4.51 -9.68 3.53
C LYS A 35 -4.47 -8.91 2.20
N LYS A 36 -3.32 -8.91 1.53
CA LYS A 36 -3.09 -8.13 0.31
C LYS A 36 -4.00 -8.53 -0.86
N SER A 37 -4.17 -9.84 -1.09
CA SER A 37 -5.04 -10.35 -2.16
C SER A 37 -6.52 -9.93 -1.99
N VAL A 38 -7.00 -9.85 -0.73
CA VAL A 38 -8.36 -9.38 -0.44
C VAL A 38 -8.49 -7.88 -0.69
N ALA A 39 -7.50 -7.09 -0.25
CA ALA A 39 -7.47 -5.64 -0.50
C ALA A 39 -7.42 -5.33 -2.01
N GLU A 40 -6.57 -6.03 -2.76
CA GLU A 40 -6.49 -5.93 -4.22
C GLU A 40 -7.83 -6.27 -4.87
N SER A 41 -8.46 -7.37 -4.46
CA SER A 41 -9.76 -7.79 -5.00
C SER A 41 -10.85 -6.75 -4.76
N ILE A 42 -10.92 -6.17 -3.56
CA ILE A 42 -11.90 -5.12 -3.22
C ILE A 42 -11.67 -3.87 -4.07
N VAL A 43 -10.43 -3.39 -4.16
CA VAL A 43 -10.11 -2.17 -4.92
C VAL A 43 -10.36 -2.37 -6.40
N TYR A 44 -9.91 -3.48 -6.98
CA TYR A 44 -10.13 -3.75 -8.41
C TYR A 44 -11.57 -4.08 -8.76
N ALA A 45 -12.37 -4.63 -7.84
CA ALA A 45 -13.79 -4.85 -8.07
C ALA A 45 -14.62 -3.57 -7.98
N ALA A 46 -14.11 -2.53 -7.29
CA ALA A 46 -14.77 -1.24 -7.14
C ALA A 46 -14.38 -0.21 -8.22
N MET A 47 -13.46 -0.56 -9.12
CA MET A 47 -13.05 0.24 -10.30
C MET A 47 -13.76 -0.24 -11.55
#